data_AF-A0A1V1X2M3-F1
#
_entry.id   AF-A0A1V1X2M3-F1
#
_cell.length_a   1.000
_cell.length_b   1.000
_cell.length_c   1.000
_cell.angle_alpha   90.00
_cell.angle_beta   90.00
_cell.angle_gamma   90.00
#
_symmetry.space_group_name_H-M   'P 1'
#
loop_
_entity.id
_entity.type
_entity.pdbx_description
1 polymer ?
#
loop_
_entity_poly.entity_id
_entity_poly.type
_entity_poly.pdbx_seq_one_letter_code
_entity_poly.pdbx_strand_id
1 'polypeptide(L)' 'MKEVLSKTRKHIILIQDGASYHTTKAMNQFFAQKAHSITVYDLPSYSPDYNPIEKLWKKIME' A
#
# COMPACT_ATOMS: atom_id res chain seq x y z
N MET A 1 5.13 -7.34 -3.83
CA MET A 1 5.29 -7.39 -2.36
C MET A 1 6.43 -8.28 -1.87
N LYS A 2 6.51 -9.56 -2.29
CA LYS A 2 7.54 -10.51 -1.80
C LYS A 2 8.98 -10.04 -2.02
N GLU A 3 9.27 -9.42 -3.17
CA GLU A 3 10.61 -8.92 -3.48
C GLU A 3 10.99 -7.67 -2.68
N VAL A 4 10.03 -6.79 -2.38
CA VAL A 4 10.29 -5.63 -1.50
C VAL A 4 10.61 -6.14 -0.10
N LEU A 5 9.80 -7.07 0.41
CA LEU A 5 9.99 -7.68 1.72
C LEU A 5 11.30 -8.47 1.87
N SER A 6 11.85 -9.02 0.78
CA SER A 6 13.15 -9.70 0.83
C SER A 6 14.32 -8.71 0.87
N LYS A 7 14.14 -7.50 0.35
CA LYS A 7 15.18 -6.45 0.30
C LYS A 7 15.13 -5.48 1.48
N THR A 8 14.02 -5.39 2.21
CA THR A 8 13.87 -4.51 3.38
C THR A 8 13.73 -5.28 4.68
N ARG A 9 14.66 -5.02 5.62
CA ARG A 9 14.63 -5.54 7.00
C ARG A 9 13.93 -4.60 7.98
N LYS A 10 13.61 -3.38 7.55
CA LYS A 10 12.94 -2.35 8.36
C LYS A 10 11.42 -2.51 8.25
N HIS A 11 10.71 -2.01 9.27
CA HIS A 11 9.25 -1.98 9.27
C HIS A 11 8.72 -1.18 8.08
N ILE A 12 7.73 -1.73 7.38
CA ILE A 12 7.15 -1.13 6.18
C ILE A 12 5.80 -0.51 6.53
N ILE A 13 5.63 0.74 6.13
CA ILE A 13 4.32 1.40 6.13
C ILE A 13 3.79 1.35 4.70
N LEU A 14 2.74 0.57 4.48
CA LEU A 14 2.04 0.49 3.21
C LEU A 14 0.83 1.41 3.26
N ILE A 15 0.72 2.31 2.28
CA ILE A 15 -0.45 3.16 2.08
C ILE A 15 -1.02 2.78 0.72
N GLN A 16 -2.29 2.37 0.66
CA GLN A 16 -2.95 1.94 -0.57
C GLN A 16 -4.30 2.66 -0.74
N ASP A 17 -4.73 2.82 -1.99
CA ASP A 17 -6.04 3.37 -2.29
C ASP A 17 -7.13 2.34 -1.97
N GLY A 18 -8.31 2.81 -1.57
CA GLY A 18 -9.45 1.98 -1.18
C GLY A 18 -10.13 1.22 -2.32
N ALA A 19 -9.41 0.85 -3.39
CA ALA A 19 -9.96 0.06 -4.47
C ALA A 19 -10.24 -1.39 -4.03
N SER A 20 -11.31 -1.95 -4.57
CA SER A 20 -11.92 -3.22 -4.13
C SER A 20 -10.99 -4.44 -4.22
N TYR A 21 -9.94 -4.37 -5.04
CA TYR A 21 -8.94 -5.43 -5.17
C TYR A 21 -7.93 -5.48 -4.02
N HIS A 22 -7.81 -4.42 -3.21
CA HIS A 22 -6.94 -4.36 -2.03
C HIS A 22 -7.52 -5.05 -0.79
N THR A 23 -8.84 -5.27 -0.75
CA THR A 23 -9.57 -5.81 0.41
C THR A 23 -9.91 -7.29 0.29
N THR A 24 -9.26 -8.01 -0.63
CA THR A 24 -9.50 -9.45 -0.79
C THR A 24 -9.04 -10.22 0.47
N LYS A 25 -9.78 -11.29 0.80
CA LYS A 25 -9.51 -12.13 1.98
C LYS A 25 -8.06 -12.65 2.02
N ALA A 26 -7.52 -13.02 0.85
CA ALA A 26 -6.14 -13.46 0.71
C ALA A 26 -5.12 -12.37 1.07
N MET A 27 -5.40 -11.11 0.70
CA MET A 27 -4.55 -9.96 1.00
C MET A 27 -4.56 -9.65 2.51
N ASN A 28 -5.75 -9.66 3.13
CA ASN A 28 -5.89 -9.49 4.58
C ASN A 28 -5.17 -10.59 5.37
N GLN A 29 -5.25 -11.85 4.93
CA GLN A 29 -4.52 -12.95 5.56
C GLN A 29 -3.01 -12.82 5.41
N PHE A 30 -2.52 -12.31 4.28
CA PHE A 30 -1.11 -12.04 4.06
C PHE A 30 -0.59 -10.93 4.99
N PHE A 31 -1.34 -9.83 5.11
CA PHE A 31 -0.98 -8.74 6.00
C PHE A 31 -1.05 -9.14 7.47
N ALA A 32 -2.05 -9.93 7.88
CA ALA A 32 -2.13 -10.45 9.24
C ALA A 32 -0.90 -11.29 9.63
N GLN A 33 -0.43 -12.16 8.72
CA GLN A 33 0.80 -12.94 8.93
C GLN A 33 2.08 -12.10 8.99
N LYS A 34 2.03 -10.87 8.47
CA LYS A 34 3.17 -9.95 8.38
C LYS A 34 3.00 -8.69 9.22
N ALA A 35 2.00 -8.64 10.12
CA ALA A 35 1.67 -7.47 10.93
C ALA A 35 2.83 -6.99 11.82
N HIS A 36 3.75 -7.90 12.18
CA HIS A 36 4.96 -7.57 12.93
C HIS A 36 5.97 -6.72 12.13
N SER A 37 5.89 -6.73 10.80
CA SER A 37 6.86 -6.04 9.93
C SER A 37 6.20 -5.09 8.93
N ILE A 38 4.87 -5.08 8.84
CA ILE A 38 4.10 -4.27 7.90
C ILE A 38 2.89 -3.68 8.63
N THR A 39 2.72 -2.37 8.52
CA THR A 39 1.47 -1.67 8.85
C THR A 39 0.83 -1.19 7.56
N VAL A 40 -0.46 -1.49 7.37
CA VAL A 40 -1.23 -1.10 6.19
C VAL A 40 -2.22 -0.01 6.56
N TYR A 41 -2.27 1.04 5.76
CA TYR A 41 -3.25 2.13 5.84
C TYR A 41 -4.03 2.18 4.53
N ASP A 42 -5.34 1.96 4.62
CA ASP A 42 -6.26 2.12 3.51
C ASP A 42 -6.76 3.56 3.46
N LEU A 43 -6.59 4.21 2.31
CA LEU A 43 -7.15 5.55 2.08
C LEU A 43 -8.65 5.43 1.75
N PRO A 44 -9.48 6.39 2.20
CA PRO A 44 -10.89 6.41 1.84
C PRO A 44 -11.08 6.50 0.32
N SER A 45 -12.08 5.80 -0.20
CA SER A 45 -12.43 5.82 -1.62
C SER A 45 -12.69 7.26 -2.08
N TYR A 46 -12.28 7.60 -3.31
CA TYR A 46 -12.40 8.96 -3.88
C TYR A 46 -11.61 10.04 -3.13
N SER A 47 -10.46 9.67 -2.57
CA SER A 47 -9.41 10.62 -2.18
C SER A 47 -8.24 10.55 -3.16
N PRO A 48 -8.35 11.13 -4.37
CA PRO A 48 -7.18 11.74 -5.00
C PRO A 48 -6.66 12.85 -4.05
N ASP A 49 -5.74 13.74 -4.32
CA ASP A 49 -5.19 14.71 -3.33
C ASP A 49 -4.40 14.08 -2.16
N TYR A 50 -4.90 13.04 -1.50
CA TYR A 50 -4.26 12.32 -0.39
C TYR A 50 -3.35 11.18 -0.83
N ASN A 51 -3.41 10.75 -2.10
CA ASN A 51 -2.54 9.70 -2.60
C ASN A 51 -1.21 10.32 -3.10
N PRO A 52 -0.07 10.09 -2.42
CA PRO A 52 1.22 10.68 -2.81
C PRO A 52 1.65 10.30 -4.22
N ILE A 53 1.14 9.18 -4.76
CA ILE A 53 1.46 8.71 -6.11
C ILE A 53 0.95 9.69 -7.18
N GLU A 54 -0.12 10.44 -6.94
CA GLU A 54 -0.65 11.37 -7.95
C GLU A 54 0.29 12.54 -8.20
N LYS A 55 1.00 13.00 -7.16
CA LYS A 55 2.08 14.00 -7.32
C LYS A 55 3.23 13.44 -8.15
N LEU A 56 3.52 12.15 -8.04
CA LEU A 56 4.53 11.48 -8.84
C LEU A 56 4.06 11.32 -10.29
N TRP A 57 2.82 10.90 -10.54
CA TRP A 57 2.25 10.78 -11.88
C TRP A 57 2.24 12.12 -12.62
N LYS A 58 1.86 13.22 -11.95
CA LYS A 58 1.92 14.57 -12.53
C LYS A 58 3.33 14.95 -12.99
N LYS A 59 4.38 14.53 -12.27
CA LYS A 59 5.78 14.79 -12.66
C LYS A 59 6.30 13.90 -13.80
N ILE A 60 5.69 12.74 -14.04
CA ILE A 60 6.11 11.81 -15.10
C ILE A 60 5.38 12.11 -16.42
N MET A 61 4.21 12.73 -16.35
CA MET A 61 3.42 13.13 -17.52
C MET A 61 3.78 14.53 -18.06
N GLU A 62 4.69 15.24 -17.39
CA GLU A 62 5.33 16.48 -17.85
C GLU A 62 6.64 16.14 -18.59
#